data_AF-A0A1G9AKS6-F1
#
_entry.id   AF-A0A1G9AKS6-F1
#
_cell.length_a   1.000
_cell.length_b   1.000
_cell.length_c   1.000
_cell.angle_alpha   90.00
_cell.angle_beta   90.00
_cell.angle_gamma   90.00
#
_symmetry.space_group_name_H-M   'P 1'
#
loop_
_entity.id
_entity.type
_entity.pdbx_description
1 polymer ?
#
loop_
_entity_poly.entity_id
_entity_poly.type
_entity_poly.pdbx_seq_one_letter_code
_entity_poly.pdbx_strand_id
1 'polypeptide(L)' 'MKQQERRLTEIIIQMEPKIRKSIANTSSQERDDLEQEIKLKIIEIVTKGVIKDTPGFWEFKKSFD' A
#
# COMPACT_ATOMS: atom_id res chain seq x y z
N MET A 1 -2.64 17.88 -11.28
CA MET A 1 -3.24 17.57 -9.95
C MET A 1 -4.31 16.49 -10.05
N LYS A 2 -5.45 16.71 -10.74
CA LYS A 2 -6.57 15.74 -10.81
C LYS A 2 -6.24 14.30 -11.22
N GLN A 3 -5.23 14.06 -12.06
CA GLN A 3 -4.90 12.70 -12.53
C GLN A 3 -4.07 11.91 -11.51
N GLN A 4 -3.15 12.57 -10.81
CA GLN A 4 -2.32 11.94 -9.78
C GLN A 4 -3.14 11.57 -8.55
N GLU A 5 -4.06 12.45 -8.14
CA GLU A 5 -5.02 12.19 -7.07
C GLU A 5 -5.91 10.99 -7.40
N ARG A 6 -6.43 10.90 -8.64
CA ARG A 6 -7.21 9.72 -9.08
C ARG A 6 -6.40 8.43 -8.99
N ARG A 7 -5.17 8.44 -9.51
CA ARG A 7 -4.29 7.25 -9.44
C ARG A 7 -3.99 6.84 -7.99
N LEU A 8 -3.75 7.80 -7.10
CA LEU A 8 -3.54 7.51 -5.67
C LEU A 8 -4.80 6.89 -5.05
N THR A 9 -5.97 7.45 -5.32
CA THR A 9 -7.24 6.90 -4.85
C THR A 9 -7.47 5.48 -5.38
N GLU A 10 -7.20 5.22 -6.66
CA GLU A 10 -7.30 3.88 -7.25
C GLU A 10 -6.38 2.87 -6.55
N ILE A 11 -5.14 3.27 -6.26
CA ILE A 11 -4.18 2.41 -5.53
C ILE A 11 -4.70 2.10 -4.11
N ILE A 12 -5.18 3.11 -3.38
CA ILE A 12 -5.73 2.90 -2.03
C ILE A 12 -6.92 1.95 -2.06
N ILE A 13 -7.84 2.14 -3.02
CA ILE A 13 -9.01 1.26 -3.20
C ILE A 13 -8.58 -0.17 -3.53
N GLN A 14 -7.56 -0.36 -4.37
CA GLN A 14 -7.03 -1.69 -4.68
C GLN A 14 -6.36 -2.36 -3.47
N MET A 15 -5.78 -1.55 -2.57
CA MET A 15 -5.08 -2.03 -1.38
C MET A 15 -6.01 -2.30 -0.19
N GLU A 16 -7.23 -1.77 -0.17
CA GLU A 16 -8.21 -1.94 0.92
C GLU A 16 -8.36 -3.37 1.44
N PRO A 17 -8.52 -4.41 0.58
CA PRO A 17 -8.62 -5.79 1.05
C PRO A 17 -7.40 -6.24 1.87
N LYS A 18 -6.21 -5.76 1.51
CA LYS A 18 -4.96 -6.06 2.23
C LYS A 18 -4.83 -5.24 3.51
N ILE A 19 -5.23 -3.98 3.49
CA ILE A 19 -5.23 -3.10 4.68
C ILE A 19 -6.14 -3.70 5.75
N ARG A 20 -7.40 -4.00 5.41
CA ARG A 20 -8.38 -4.62 6.32
C ARG A 20 -7.88 -5.92 6.92
N LYS A 21 -7.29 -6.78 6.10
CA LYS A 21 -6.73 -8.06 6.56
C LYS A 21 -5.58 -7.84 7.56
N SER A 22 -4.77 -6.79 7.37
CA SER A 22 -3.60 -6.51 8.21
C SER A 22 -4.00 -5.94 9.57
N ILE A 23 -5.04 -5.09 9.63
CA ILE A 23 -5.52 -4.48 10.87
C ILE A 23 -6.48 -5.37 11.67
N ALA A 24 -6.94 -6.49 11.11
CA ALA A 24 -7.90 -7.40 11.75
C ALA A 24 -7.40 -7.96 13.09
N ASN A 25 -6.08 -8.10 13.27
CA ASN A 25 -5.45 -8.58 14.49
C ASN A 25 -5.08 -7.47 15.48
N THR A 26 -5.36 -6.21 15.14
CA THR A 26 -5.11 -5.04 15.99
C THR A 26 -6.31 -4.80 16.92
N SER A 27 -6.06 -4.20 18.09
CA SER A 27 -7.12 -3.81 19.02
C SER A 27 -8.11 -2.85 18.34
N SER A 28 -9.39 -2.94 18.65
CA SER A 28 -10.41 -2.12 17.99
C SER A 28 -10.19 -0.62 18.14
N GLN A 29 -9.55 -0.20 19.24
CA GLN A 29 -9.24 1.20 19.55
C GLN A 29 -8.14 1.75 18.64
N GLU A 30 -7.22 0.91 18.17
CA GLU A 30 -6.07 1.30 17.35
C GLU A 30 -6.29 1.06 15.84
N ARG A 31 -7.36 0.36 15.45
CA ARG A 31 -7.61 -0.02 14.05
C ARG A 31 -7.76 1.17 13.13
N ASP A 32 -8.53 2.17 13.54
CA ASP A 32 -8.81 3.35 12.72
C ASP A 32 -7.54 4.19 12.49
N ASP A 33 -6.75 4.38 13.55
CA ASP A 33 -5.46 5.09 13.47
C ASP A 33 -4.45 4.32 12.60
N LEU A 34 -4.33 3.01 12.81
CA LEU A 34 -3.44 2.17 12.02
C LEU A 34 -3.83 2.13 10.54
N GLU A 35 -5.14 2.09 10.24
CA GLU A 35 -5.64 2.16 8.87
C GLU A 35 -5.22 3.48 8.18
N GLN A 36 -5.36 4.61 8.89
CA GLN A 36 -4.94 5.91 8.38
C GLN A 36 -3.43 5.99 8.17
N GLU A 37 -2.63 5.49 9.11
CA GLU A 37 -1.18 5.48 9.00
C GLU A 37 -0.71 4.67 7.78
N ILE A 38 -1.30 3.50 7.54
CA ILE A 38 -1.00 2.67 6.37
C ILE A 38 -1.36 3.42 5.07
N LYS A 39 -2.52 4.09 5.02
CA LYS A 39 -2.93 4.89 3.84
C LYS A 39 -1.97 6.05 3.57
N LEU A 40 -1.56 6.78 4.61
CA LEU A 40 -0.56 7.86 4.50
C LEU A 40 0.78 7.34 4.00
N LYS A 41 1.22 6.17 4.49
CA LYS A 41 2.48 5.54 4.05
C LYS A 41 2.43 5.13 2.58
N ILE A 42 1.29 4.61 2.09
CA ILE A 42 1.09 4.32 0.66
C ILE A 42 1.19 5.60 -0.18
N ILE A 43 0.52 6.67 0.24
CA ILE A 43 0.59 7.97 -0.47
C ILE A 43 2.02 8.47 -0.54
N GLU A 44 2.75 8.40 0.58
CA GLU A 44 4.16 8.80 0.67
C GLU A 44 5.03 8.00 -0.32
N ILE A 45 4.94 6.67 -0.31
CA ILE A 45 5.74 5.77 -1.15
C ILE A 45 5.46 6.00 -2.64
N VAL A 46 4.19 6.11 -3.02
CA VAL A 46 3.78 6.33 -4.41
C VAL A 46 4.22 7.72 -4.88
N THR A 47 4.03 8.75 -4.05
CA THR A 47 4.40 10.13 -4.41
C THR A 47 5.91 10.31 -4.53
N LYS A 48 6.69 9.65 -3.67
CA LYS A 48 8.16 9.66 -3.72
C LYS A 48 8.73 8.79 -4.84
N GLY A 49 7.92 7.98 -5.51
CA GLY A 49 8.37 7.06 -6.56
C GLY A 49 9.39 6.05 -6.04
N VAL A 50 9.25 5.62 -4.78
CA VAL A 50 10.17 4.65 -4.15
C VAL A 50 10.05 3.29 -4.84
N ILE A 51 8.83 2.93 -5.25
CA ILE A 51 8.58 1.72 -6.04
C ILE A 51 8.73 2.08 -7.51
N LYS A 52 9.89 1.73 -8.09
CA LYS A 52 10.18 1.94 -9.52
C LYS A 52 9.98 0.67 -10.32
N ASP A 53 10.51 -0.45 -9.83
CA ASP A 53 10.42 -1.76 -10.46
C ASP A 53 9.95 -2.79 -9.43
N THR A 54 8.70 -3.20 -9.53
CA THR A 54 8.19 -4.33 -8.76
C THR A 54 8.57 -5.60 -9.51
N PRO A 55 9.42 -6.48 -8.95
CA PRO A 55 9.77 -7.73 -9.62
C PRO A 55 8.51 -8.58 -9.76
N GLY A 56 8.35 -9.22 -10.92
CA GLY A 56 7.40 -10.31 -11.07
C GLY A 56 7.84 -11.50 -10.22
N PHE A 57 6.98 -12.52 -10.14
CA PHE A 57 7.24 -13.69 -9.30
C PHE A 57 8.56 -14.39 -9.65
N TRP A 58 8.88 -14.51 -10.94
CA TRP A 58 10.09 -15.19 -11.40
C TRP A 58 11.35 -14.36 -11.19
N GLU A 59 11.27 -13.05 -11.41
CA GLU A 59 12.36 -12.11 -11.12
C GLU A 59 12.69 -12.11 -9.62
N PHE A 60 11.65 -12.14 -8.78
CA PHE A 60 11.82 -12.26 -7.34
C PHE A 60 12.44 -13.60 -6.94
N LYS A 61 11.98 -14.74 -7.50
CA LYS A 61 12.56 -16.05 -7.19
C LYS A 61 14.07 -16.08 -7.52
N LYS A 62 14.45 -15.54 -8.67
CA LYS A 62 15.86 -15.51 -9.13
C LYS A 62 16.78 -14.74 -8.18
N SER A 63 16.28 -13.82 -7.36
CA SER A 63 17.13 -13.10 -6.39
C SER A 63 17.52 -13.92 -5.16
N PHE A 64 16.99 -15.14 -5.00
CA PHE A 64 17.31 -16.06 -3.90
C PHE A 64 17.99 -17.36 -4.36
N ASP A 65 18.20 -17.53 -5.67
CA ASP A 65 18.98 -18.62 -6.26
C ASP A 65 20.45 -18.20 -6.36
#